data_AF-A0A2H3D474-F1
#
_entry.id   AF-A0A2H3D474-F1
#
_cell.length_a   1.000
_cell.length_b   1.000
_cell.length_c   1.000
_cell.angle_alpha   90.00
_cell.angle_beta   90.00
_cell.angle_gamma   90.00
#
_symmetry.space_group_name_H-M   'P 1'
#
loop_
_entity.id
_entity.type
_entity.pdbx_description
1 polymer ?
#
loop_
_entity_poly.entity_id
_entity_poly.type
_entity_poly.pdbx_seq_one_letter_code
_entity_poly.pdbx_strand_id
1 'polypeptide(L)'
;SNPSFESKYVHECNHAFSTTVDPSTIQYAQPGLSAWAAQLLRLCLNKGVHRLAHLKDPSDEVRAYLSTSTNGHVKNACTVSWSEIENFSLNVSISLIQREEKIVWDMAESMAAPTRKGVTVVRQRRPYTPVVFSMINSAIMSQNSHANGYFALAFSVFHFTCQSHVIVKQISCRLGMISHDKMAQNALNLMTEKGQAALQASVASYTAKREVGYCCVLDNIQ
;
A
#
# COMPACT_ATOMS: atom_id res chain seq x y z
N SER A 1 16.00 -28.56 24.10
CA SER A 1 17.44 -28.56 24.41
C SER A 1 18.16 -27.70 23.38
N ASN A 2 19.08 -26.86 23.83
CA ASN A 2 20.02 -26.14 22.95
C ASN A 2 21.33 -26.94 22.87
N PRO A 3 22.06 -26.90 21.74
CA PRO A 3 23.37 -27.51 21.67
C PRO A 3 24.32 -26.78 22.63
N SER A 4 25.07 -27.54 23.43
CA SER A 4 26.18 -26.99 24.22
C SER A 4 27.34 -26.62 23.27
N PHE A 5 28.24 -25.73 23.71
CA PHE A 5 29.40 -25.31 22.92
C PHE A 5 30.33 -26.45 22.48
N GLU A 6 30.24 -27.60 23.14
CA GLU A 6 31.03 -28.81 22.84
C GLU A 6 30.28 -29.80 21.94
N SER A 7 29.02 -29.51 21.57
CA SER A 7 28.22 -30.39 20.73
C SER A 7 28.73 -30.40 19.28
N LYS A 8 28.69 -31.57 18.64
CA LYS A 8 28.97 -31.71 17.20
C LYS A 8 28.01 -30.88 16.33
N TYR A 9 26.84 -30.54 16.84
CA TYR A 9 25.80 -29.78 16.13
C TYR A 9 25.65 -28.33 16.61
N VAL A 10 26.69 -27.72 17.18
CA VAL A 10 26.69 -26.28 17.54
C VAL A 10 26.30 -25.40 16.35
N HIS A 11 26.67 -25.80 15.12
CA HIS A 11 26.32 -25.07 13.91
C HIS A 11 24.81 -24.95 13.68
N GLU A 12 23.98 -25.85 14.25
CA GLU A 12 22.52 -25.76 14.17
C GLU A 12 21.96 -24.51 14.88
N CYS A 13 22.67 -23.93 15.84
CA CYS A 13 22.30 -22.63 16.41
C CYS A 13 22.25 -21.53 15.35
N ASN A 14 23.09 -21.60 14.31
CA ASN A 14 23.11 -20.63 13.22
C ASN A 14 21.88 -20.78 12.30
N HIS A 15 21.18 -21.91 12.38
CA HIS A 15 19.93 -22.15 11.67
C HIS A 15 18.70 -21.71 12.47
N ALA A 16 18.86 -21.26 13.72
CA ALA A 16 17.78 -20.65 14.48
C ALA A 16 17.22 -19.43 13.72
N PHE A 17 15.90 -19.39 13.58
CA PHE A 17 15.17 -18.38 12.77
C PHE A 17 15.46 -18.41 11.26
N SER A 18 16.13 -19.45 10.75
CA SER A 18 16.28 -19.63 9.31
C SER A 18 14.94 -19.93 8.64
N THR A 19 14.65 -19.21 7.56
CA THR A 19 13.42 -19.42 6.78
C THR A 19 13.61 -20.35 5.58
N THR A 20 14.82 -20.84 5.34
CA THR A 20 15.18 -21.65 4.17
C THR A 20 15.54 -23.10 4.51
N VAL A 21 16.03 -23.35 5.72
CA VAL A 21 16.44 -24.68 6.18
C VAL A 21 15.21 -25.44 6.68
N ASP A 22 15.01 -26.68 6.23
CA ASP A 22 13.90 -27.49 6.72
C ASP A 22 14.07 -27.75 8.24
N PRO A 23 13.11 -27.30 9.09
CA PRO A 23 13.19 -27.50 10.53
C PRO A 23 13.30 -28.97 10.94
N SER A 24 12.84 -29.90 10.11
CA SER A 24 12.91 -31.35 10.38
C SER A 24 14.34 -31.90 10.37
N THR A 25 15.27 -31.19 9.71
CA THR A 25 16.67 -31.59 9.58
C THR A 25 17.54 -31.17 10.76
N ILE A 26 17.00 -30.34 11.66
CA ILE A 26 17.70 -29.82 12.83
C ILE A 26 17.49 -30.79 13.99
N GLN A 27 18.58 -31.37 14.51
CA GLN A 27 18.49 -32.37 15.57
C GLN A 27 18.10 -31.76 16.92
N TYR A 28 18.52 -30.52 17.19
CA TYR A 28 18.16 -29.83 18.42
C TYR A 28 16.77 -29.18 18.33
N ALA A 29 15.92 -29.55 19.27
CA ALA A 29 14.52 -29.10 19.30
C ALA A 29 14.36 -27.57 19.37
N GLN A 30 15.23 -26.85 20.07
CA GLN A 30 15.07 -25.39 20.25
C GLN A 30 15.41 -24.58 18.98
N PRO A 31 16.57 -24.81 18.31
CA PRO A 31 16.82 -24.21 17.00
C PRO A 31 15.80 -24.66 15.94
N GLY A 32 15.38 -25.93 15.97
CA GLY A 32 14.34 -26.47 15.09
C GLY A 32 12.99 -25.74 15.25
N LEU A 33 12.48 -25.63 16.48
CA LEU A 33 11.25 -24.90 16.78
C LEU A 33 11.34 -23.41 16.40
N SER A 34 12.50 -22.79 16.60
CA SER A 34 12.72 -21.37 16.24
C SER A 34 12.70 -21.17 14.72
N ALA A 35 13.34 -22.06 13.97
CA ALA A 35 13.29 -22.05 12.50
C ALA A 35 11.86 -22.30 11.98
N TRP A 36 11.14 -23.26 12.56
CA TRP A 36 9.74 -23.53 12.24
C TRP A 36 8.84 -22.31 12.48
N ALA A 37 8.99 -21.66 13.64
CA ALA A 37 8.22 -20.46 13.98
C ALA A 37 8.52 -19.30 13.01
N ALA A 38 9.78 -19.09 12.63
CA ALA A 38 10.16 -18.08 11.64
C ALA A 38 9.56 -18.35 10.25
N GLN A 39 9.51 -19.62 9.82
CA GLN A 39 8.87 -20.01 8.56
C GLN A 39 7.36 -19.80 8.58
N LEU A 40 6.71 -20.17 9.70
CA LEU A 40 5.28 -19.94 9.89
C LEU A 40 4.97 -18.43 9.83
N LEU A 41 5.74 -17.61 10.52
CA LEU A 41 5.58 -16.16 10.51
C LEU A 41 5.76 -15.59 9.09
N ARG A 42 6.79 -16.03 8.36
CA ARG A 42 7.00 -15.64 6.94
C ARG A 42 5.78 -15.95 6.09
N LEU A 43 5.21 -17.16 6.21
CA LEU A 43 4.01 -17.56 5.47
C LEU A 43 2.80 -16.71 5.84
N CYS A 44 2.60 -16.42 7.13
CA CYS A 44 1.53 -15.55 7.60
C CYS A 44 1.66 -14.13 7.06
N LEU A 45 2.86 -13.54 7.11
CA LEU A 45 3.14 -12.19 6.60
C LEU A 45 2.93 -12.12 5.09
N ASN A 46 3.46 -13.08 4.32
CA ASN A 46 3.26 -13.12 2.88
C ASN A 46 1.78 -13.22 2.50
N LYS A 47 1.01 -14.09 3.20
CA LYS A 47 -0.43 -14.20 2.99
C LYS A 47 -1.17 -12.91 3.36
N GLY A 48 -0.80 -12.27 4.47
CA GLY A 48 -1.41 -11.03 4.93
C GLY A 48 -1.17 -9.88 3.94
N VAL A 49 0.08 -9.67 3.51
CA VAL A 49 0.40 -8.64 2.50
C VAL A 49 -0.31 -8.94 1.17
N HIS A 50 -0.37 -10.20 0.75
CA HIS A 50 -1.11 -10.59 -0.44
C HIS A 50 -2.61 -10.29 -0.32
N ARG A 51 -3.23 -10.56 0.83
CA ARG A 51 -4.62 -10.19 1.10
C ARG A 51 -4.84 -8.68 1.05
N LEU A 52 -3.95 -7.89 1.64
CA LEU A 52 -4.00 -6.42 1.56
C LEU A 52 -3.84 -5.92 0.11
N ALA A 53 -2.97 -6.55 -0.67
CA ALA A 53 -2.75 -6.19 -2.07
C ALA A 53 -3.96 -6.48 -2.98
N HIS A 54 -4.78 -7.46 -2.60
CA HIS A 54 -5.99 -7.87 -3.32
C HIS A 54 -7.27 -7.56 -2.54
N LEU A 55 -7.19 -6.65 -1.56
CA LEU A 55 -8.35 -6.30 -0.75
C LEU A 55 -9.42 -5.72 -1.67
N LYS A 56 -10.53 -6.45 -1.77
CA LYS A 56 -11.77 -5.97 -2.36
C LYS A 56 -12.63 -5.57 -1.17
N ASP A 57 -12.52 -4.32 -0.72
CA ASP A 57 -13.35 -3.87 0.38
C ASP A 57 -14.84 -4.04 -0.02
N PRO A 58 -15.68 -4.73 0.78
CA PRO A 58 -17.12 -4.84 0.53
C PRO A 58 -17.88 -3.53 0.79
N SER A 59 -17.26 -2.59 1.53
CA SER A 59 -17.66 -1.19 1.51
C SER A 59 -17.02 -0.57 0.27
N ASP A 60 -17.83 0.03 -0.60
CA ASP A 60 -17.45 0.65 -1.89
C ASP A 60 -16.31 1.71 -1.84
N GLU A 61 -15.64 1.88 -0.71
CA GLU A 61 -14.78 2.99 -0.36
C GLU A 61 -13.40 2.96 -1.00
N VAL A 62 -12.83 1.78 -1.33
CA VAL A 62 -11.59 1.77 -2.10
C VAL A 62 -11.56 0.68 -3.16
N ARG A 63 -11.86 1.13 -4.39
CA ARG A 63 -11.75 0.34 -5.60
C ARG A 63 -10.80 1.04 -6.58
N ALA A 64 -9.52 1.07 -6.27
CA ALA A 64 -8.54 1.86 -7.02
C ALA A 64 -7.70 1.04 -8.02
N TYR A 65 -8.31 0.23 -8.89
CA TYR A 65 -7.54 -0.36 -9.99
C TYR A 65 -7.26 0.71 -11.04
N LEU A 66 -5.99 1.08 -11.20
CA LEU A 66 -5.57 1.84 -12.37
C LEU A 66 -5.70 0.93 -13.59
N SER A 67 -6.71 1.21 -14.42
CA SER A 67 -6.95 0.54 -15.71
C SER A 67 -5.74 0.56 -16.65
N THR A 68 -4.73 1.37 -16.36
CA THR A 68 -3.48 1.48 -17.10
C THR A 68 -2.53 0.31 -16.88
N SER A 69 -2.69 -0.44 -15.78
CA SER A 69 -1.94 -1.68 -15.52
C SER A 69 -2.56 -2.90 -16.21
N THR A 70 -3.74 -2.72 -16.80
CA THR A 70 -4.43 -3.73 -17.58
C THR A 70 -4.40 -3.26 -19.02
N ASN A 71 -3.59 -3.85 -19.88
CA ASN A 71 -3.52 -3.50 -21.31
C ASN A 71 -4.86 -3.77 -22.03
N GLY A 72 -5.95 -3.06 -21.69
CA GLY A 72 -7.31 -3.29 -22.18
C GLY A 72 -7.96 -4.63 -21.76
N HIS A 73 -7.27 -5.51 -21.04
CA HIS A 73 -7.73 -6.90 -20.82
C HIS A 73 -8.67 -7.12 -19.62
N VAL A 74 -8.83 -6.15 -18.72
CA VAL A 74 -9.77 -6.28 -17.60
C VAL A 74 -11.03 -5.46 -17.90
N LYS A 75 -12.06 -6.15 -18.40
CA LYS A 75 -13.32 -5.54 -18.86
C LYS A 75 -14.16 -4.84 -17.78
N ASN A 76 -13.74 -4.85 -16.51
CA ASN A 76 -14.42 -4.21 -15.39
C ASN A 76 -13.42 -3.75 -14.31
N ALA A 77 -12.26 -3.21 -14.71
CA ALA A 77 -11.33 -2.64 -13.75
C ALA A 77 -11.99 -1.42 -13.11
N CYS A 78 -12.22 -1.46 -11.79
CA CYS A 78 -12.78 -0.31 -11.09
C CYS A 78 -11.75 0.81 -11.08
N THR A 79 -12.05 1.85 -11.84
CA THR A 79 -11.17 2.98 -12.11
C THR A 79 -11.26 4.01 -10.99
N VAL A 80 -10.12 4.57 -10.62
CA VAL A 80 -10.05 5.64 -9.61
C VAL A 80 -10.90 6.83 -10.02
N SER A 81 -11.64 7.38 -9.06
CA SER A 81 -12.44 8.61 -9.22
C SER A 81 -11.86 9.78 -8.43
N TRP A 82 -12.21 11.01 -8.80
CA TRP A 82 -11.77 12.21 -8.07
C TRP A 82 -12.14 12.15 -6.59
N SER A 83 -13.33 11.64 -6.25
CA SER A 83 -13.75 11.49 -4.86
C SER A 83 -12.88 10.54 -4.04
N GLU A 84 -12.27 9.52 -4.65
CA GLU A 84 -11.38 8.61 -3.92
C GLU A 84 -10.04 9.27 -3.59
N ILE A 85 -9.55 10.18 -4.44
CA ILE A 85 -8.34 10.95 -4.15
C ILE A 85 -8.63 12.06 -3.15
N GLU A 86 -9.74 12.77 -3.30
CA GLU A 86 -10.16 13.84 -2.39
C GLU A 86 -10.44 13.32 -0.98
N ASN A 87 -11.07 12.14 -0.88
CA ASN A 87 -11.37 11.52 0.41
C ASN A 87 -10.22 10.67 0.95
N PHE A 88 -9.05 10.66 0.29
CA PHE A 88 -7.90 9.92 0.79
C PHE A 88 -7.49 10.44 2.17
N SER A 89 -7.58 9.57 3.17
CA SER A 89 -7.14 9.85 4.53
C SER A 89 -6.15 8.78 4.97
N LEU A 90 -4.98 9.24 5.41
CA LEU A 90 -3.94 8.39 5.96
C LEU A 90 -4.43 7.66 7.22
N ASN A 91 -5.23 8.31 8.06
CA ASN A 91 -5.77 7.70 9.27
C ASN A 91 -6.77 6.59 8.95
N VAL A 92 -7.66 6.81 7.98
CA VAL A 92 -8.64 5.80 7.53
C VAL A 92 -7.91 4.58 6.95
N SER A 93 -6.90 4.83 6.11
CA SER A 93 -6.10 3.76 5.51
C SER A 93 -5.31 2.96 6.56
N ILE A 94 -4.80 3.61 7.61
CA ILE A 94 -4.15 2.94 8.74
C ILE A 94 -5.14 2.06 9.48
N SER A 95 -6.32 2.59 9.84
CA SER A 95 -7.33 1.83 10.57
C SER A 95 -7.82 0.62 9.78
N LEU A 96 -7.92 0.75 8.45
CA LEU A 96 -8.23 -0.37 7.56
C LEU A 96 -7.16 -1.46 7.61
N ILE A 97 -5.87 -1.12 7.47
CA ILE A 97 -4.78 -2.10 7.55
C ILE A 97 -4.74 -2.78 8.92
N GLN A 98 -4.94 -2.02 10.00
CA GLN A 98 -5.00 -2.55 11.36
C GLN A 98 -6.18 -3.52 11.56
N ARG A 99 -7.32 -3.24 10.91
CA ARG A 99 -8.53 -4.08 10.96
C ARG A 99 -8.34 -5.39 10.20
N GLU A 100 -7.80 -5.32 8.99
CA GLU A 100 -7.68 -6.48 8.10
C GLU A 100 -6.48 -7.37 8.47
N GLU A 101 -5.32 -6.80 8.76
CA GLU A 101 -4.07 -7.54 8.98
C GLU A 101 -3.26 -7.04 10.16
N LYS A 102 -3.78 -7.32 11.36
CA LYS A 102 -3.13 -6.95 12.62
C LYS A 102 -1.71 -7.50 12.76
N ILE A 103 -1.43 -8.74 12.31
CA ILE A 103 -0.09 -9.35 12.43
C ILE A 103 0.94 -8.59 11.57
N VAL A 104 0.55 -8.19 10.36
CA VAL A 104 1.43 -7.41 9.47
C VAL A 104 1.71 -6.04 10.10
N TRP A 105 0.69 -5.42 10.67
CA TRP A 105 0.82 -4.16 11.40
C TRP A 105 1.74 -4.28 12.61
N ASP A 106 1.46 -5.21 13.53
CA ASP A 106 2.22 -5.41 14.77
C ASP A 106 3.70 -5.71 14.48
N MET A 107 3.98 -6.51 13.43
CA MET A 107 5.35 -6.80 13.00
C MET A 107 6.06 -5.54 12.50
N ALA A 108 5.43 -4.77 11.60
CA ALA A 108 6.02 -3.55 11.07
C ALA A 108 6.18 -2.48 12.17
N GLU A 109 5.23 -2.39 13.10
CA GLU A 109 5.31 -1.54 14.28
C GLU A 109 6.51 -1.93 15.16
N SER A 110 6.73 -3.21 15.42
CA SER A 110 7.89 -3.67 16.21
C SER A 110 9.24 -3.28 15.61
N MET A 111 9.31 -3.11 14.28
CA MET A 111 10.53 -2.70 13.56
C MET A 111 10.73 -1.18 13.54
N ALA A 112 9.65 -0.41 13.47
CA ALA A 112 9.71 1.04 13.27
C ALA A 112 9.53 1.85 14.57
N ALA A 113 8.85 1.28 15.58
CA ALA A 113 8.54 1.95 16.82
C ALA A 113 9.80 2.04 17.71
N PRO A 114 10.33 3.25 17.98
CA PRO A 114 11.49 3.37 18.84
C PRO A 114 11.09 3.08 20.28
N THR A 115 11.78 2.14 20.91
CA THR A 115 11.57 1.80 22.32
C THR A 115 12.59 2.50 23.19
N ARG A 116 12.15 3.02 24.34
CA ARG A 116 13.02 3.53 25.40
C ARG A 116 12.65 2.81 26.68
N LYS A 117 13.59 2.04 27.24
CA LYS A 117 13.33 1.19 28.42
C LYS A 117 12.14 0.23 28.23
N GLY A 118 11.98 -0.34 27.04
CA GLY A 118 10.89 -1.28 26.73
C GLY A 118 9.52 -0.64 26.48
N VAL A 119 9.40 0.69 26.58
CA VAL A 119 8.17 1.42 26.27
C VAL A 119 8.30 2.11 24.91
N THR A 120 7.28 1.98 24.06
CA THR A 120 7.21 2.67 22.77
C THR A 120 7.13 4.18 22.95
N VAL A 121 8.01 4.92 22.28
CA VAL A 121 8.06 6.39 22.34
C VAL A 121 7.61 6.98 21.01
N VAL A 122 6.54 7.80 21.03
CA VAL A 122 6.12 8.56 19.85
C VAL A 122 7.01 9.81 19.72
N ARG A 123 7.76 9.92 18.61
CA ARG A 123 8.54 11.13 18.29
C ARG A 123 7.64 12.16 17.60
N GLN A 124 7.68 13.42 18.05
CA GLN A 124 6.85 14.50 17.48
C GLN A 124 7.15 14.79 16.01
N ARG A 125 8.44 14.87 15.62
CA ARG A 125 8.83 15.23 14.24
C ARG A 125 8.73 14.08 13.23
N ARG A 126 8.78 12.84 13.70
CA ARG A 126 8.77 11.63 12.89
C ARG A 126 7.98 10.56 13.62
N PRO A 127 6.64 10.68 13.65
CA PRO A 127 5.80 9.65 14.24
C PRO A 127 6.07 8.33 13.50
N TYR A 128 6.09 7.22 14.22
CA TYR A 128 6.40 5.93 13.61
C TYR A 128 5.20 5.40 12.81
N THR A 129 3.97 5.80 13.13
CA THR A 129 2.75 5.29 12.49
C THR A 129 2.73 5.51 10.97
N PRO A 130 3.05 6.71 10.43
CA PRO A 130 3.18 6.89 8.97
C PRO A 130 4.36 6.10 8.37
N VAL A 131 5.42 5.84 9.14
CA VAL A 131 6.56 5.02 8.68
C VAL A 131 6.12 3.56 8.53
N VAL A 132 5.42 3.01 9.53
CA VAL A 132 4.82 1.66 9.48
C VAL A 132 3.89 1.54 8.28
N PHE A 133 2.99 2.51 8.10
CA PHE A 133 2.07 2.58 6.97
C PHE A 133 2.82 2.59 5.62
N SER A 134 3.87 3.40 5.49
CA SER A 134 4.70 3.48 4.29
C SER A 134 5.42 2.15 3.98
N MET A 135 5.96 1.48 5.01
CA MET A 135 6.61 0.18 4.85
C MET A 135 5.64 -0.89 4.32
N ILE A 136 4.45 -0.96 4.93
CA ILE A 136 3.40 -1.91 4.50
C ILE A 136 2.91 -1.59 3.10
N ASN A 137 2.68 -0.31 2.77
CA ASN A 137 2.27 0.08 1.42
C ASN A 137 3.32 -0.23 0.36
N SER A 138 4.60 -0.07 0.68
CA SER A 138 5.69 -0.44 -0.24
C SER A 138 5.70 -1.95 -0.50
N ALA A 139 5.47 -2.76 0.54
CA ALA A 139 5.33 -4.21 0.40
C ALA A 139 4.11 -4.58 -0.44
N ILE A 140 2.96 -3.94 -0.21
CA ILE A 140 1.74 -4.10 -1.02
C ILE A 140 2.04 -3.76 -2.49
N MET A 141 2.66 -2.60 -2.76
CA MET A 141 2.97 -2.15 -4.11
C MET A 141 3.91 -3.12 -4.83
N SER A 142 4.87 -3.72 -4.12
CA SER A 142 5.78 -4.69 -4.71
C SER A 142 5.11 -6.00 -5.14
N GLN A 143 4.02 -6.38 -4.49
CA GLN A 143 3.27 -7.62 -4.81
C GLN A 143 2.11 -7.36 -5.77
N ASN A 144 1.67 -6.12 -5.89
CA ASN A 144 0.55 -5.76 -6.72
C ASN A 144 1.02 -5.49 -8.16
N SER A 145 0.59 -6.33 -9.09
CA SER A 145 0.78 -6.09 -10.54
C SER A 145 0.05 -4.83 -11.02
N HIS A 146 -0.92 -4.37 -10.23
CA HIS A 146 -1.66 -3.15 -10.45
C HIS A 146 -1.20 -2.11 -9.42
N ALA A 147 -1.06 -0.85 -9.78
CA ALA A 147 -0.69 0.19 -8.82
C ALA A 147 -1.88 0.58 -7.93
N ASN A 148 -2.54 -0.40 -7.33
CA ASN A 148 -3.71 -0.28 -6.49
C ASN A 148 -3.30 -0.01 -5.03
N GLY A 149 -2.30 0.86 -4.87
CA GLY A 149 -1.82 1.31 -3.58
C GLY A 149 -2.51 2.61 -3.23
N TYR A 150 -3.51 2.52 -2.36
CA TYR A 150 -4.23 3.60 -1.68
C TYR A 150 -3.35 4.85 -1.46
N PHE A 151 -2.10 4.62 -1.03
CA PHE A 151 -1.10 5.67 -0.84
C PHE A 151 -0.26 6.00 -2.07
N ALA A 152 0.19 5.00 -2.84
CA ALA A 152 1.14 5.19 -3.94
C ALA A 152 0.60 6.05 -5.09
N LEU A 153 -0.70 5.91 -5.42
CA LEU A 153 -1.34 6.76 -6.42
C LEU A 153 -1.53 8.18 -5.89
N ALA A 154 -2.15 8.35 -4.72
CA ALA A 154 -2.38 9.68 -4.13
C ALA A 154 -1.05 10.45 -3.98
N PHE A 155 -0.01 9.77 -3.52
CA PHE A 155 1.31 10.37 -3.37
C PHE A 155 2.01 10.65 -4.71
N SER A 156 1.78 9.81 -5.74
CA SER A 156 2.25 10.13 -7.10
C SER A 156 1.56 11.34 -7.72
N VAL A 157 0.25 11.51 -7.49
CA VAL A 157 -0.50 12.70 -7.93
C VAL A 157 0.03 13.94 -7.21
N PHE A 158 0.27 13.87 -5.89
CA PHE A 158 0.91 14.95 -5.14
C PHE A 158 2.29 15.33 -5.70
N HIS A 159 3.16 14.35 -5.98
CA HIS A 159 4.46 14.63 -6.58
C HIS A 159 4.37 15.22 -7.99
N PHE A 160 3.35 14.81 -8.76
CA PHE A 160 3.07 15.36 -10.08
C PHE A 160 2.63 16.82 -9.99
N THR A 161 1.66 17.15 -9.13
CA THR A 161 1.14 18.51 -8.96
C THR A 161 2.17 19.47 -8.37
N CYS A 162 3.00 19.00 -7.44
CA CYS A 162 4.11 19.79 -6.88
C CYS A 162 5.33 19.90 -7.83
N GLN A 163 5.25 19.38 -9.05
CA GLN A 163 6.35 19.38 -10.03
C GLN A 163 7.67 18.89 -9.42
N SER A 164 7.60 17.83 -8.60
CA SER A 164 8.79 17.31 -7.93
C SER A 164 9.85 16.90 -8.93
N HIS A 165 11.12 17.14 -8.56
CA HIS A 165 12.27 16.82 -9.40
C HIS A 165 12.26 15.35 -9.84
N VAL A 166 12.62 15.09 -11.10
CA VAL A 166 12.56 13.75 -11.72
C VAL A 166 13.33 12.69 -10.93
N ILE A 167 14.48 13.04 -10.37
CA ILE A 167 15.30 12.11 -9.56
C ILE A 167 14.56 11.70 -8.28
N VAL A 168 13.87 12.63 -7.61
CA VAL A 168 13.11 12.32 -6.38
C VAL A 168 12.01 11.32 -6.69
N LYS A 169 11.29 11.55 -7.79
CA LYS A 169 10.25 10.63 -8.27
C LYS A 169 10.82 9.25 -8.61
N GLN A 170 11.95 9.19 -9.32
CA GLN A 170 12.59 7.92 -9.66
C GLN A 170 13.02 7.13 -8.42
N ILE A 171 13.61 7.78 -7.42
CA ILE A 171 14.00 7.15 -6.17
C ILE A 171 12.76 6.65 -5.42
N SER A 172 11.75 7.50 -5.24
CA SER A 172 10.50 7.13 -4.56
C SER A 172 9.76 5.99 -5.25
N CYS A 173 9.76 5.96 -6.58
CA CYS A 173 9.13 4.89 -7.35
C CYS A 173 9.84 3.55 -7.13
N ARG A 174 11.19 3.55 -7.15
CA ARG A 174 11.99 2.35 -6.85
C ARG A 174 11.84 1.86 -5.42
N LEU A 175 11.53 2.76 -4.47
CA LEU A 175 11.30 2.42 -3.07
C LEU A 175 9.90 1.84 -2.79
N GLY A 176 9.01 1.77 -3.78
CA GLY A 176 7.65 1.30 -3.51
C GLY A 176 6.67 2.40 -3.05
N MET A 177 7.09 3.67 -3.08
CA MET A 177 6.36 4.76 -2.42
C MET A 177 5.41 5.51 -3.35
N ILE A 178 5.73 5.58 -4.64
CA ILE A 178 4.89 6.24 -5.64
C ILE A 178 4.79 5.38 -6.90
N SER A 179 3.69 5.60 -7.63
CA SER A 179 3.56 5.11 -9.00
C SER A 179 4.41 5.92 -9.99
N HIS A 180 4.61 5.40 -11.20
CA HIS A 180 5.34 6.08 -12.26
C HIS A 180 4.56 7.30 -12.79
N ASP A 181 5.23 8.37 -13.20
CA ASP A 181 4.59 9.62 -13.67
C ASP A 181 3.54 9.40 -14.78
N LYS A 182 3.87 8.56 -15.77
CA LYS A 182 2.92 8.18 -16.85
C LYS A 182 1.61 7.60 -16.29
N MET A 183 1.70 6.88 -15.19
CA MET A 183 0.55 6.27 -14.54
C MET A 183 -0.30 7.31 -13.81
N ALA A 184 0.33 8.24 -13.09
CA ALA A 184 -0.36 9.39 -12.49
C ALA A 184 -1.04 10.26 -13.56
N GLN A 185 -0.36 10.56 -14.67
CA GLN A 185 -0.93 11.30 -15.81
C GLN A 185 -2.15 10.60 -16.40
N ASN A 186 -2.02 9.30 -16.69
CA ASN A 186 -3.14 8.53 -17.24
C ASN A 186 -4.31 8.45 -16.25
N ALA A 187 -4.04 8.34 -14.95
CA ALA A 187 -5.07 8.39 -13.92
C ALA A 187 -5.82 9.73 -13.95
N LEU A 188 -5.08 10.84 -13.99
CA LEU A 188 -5.64 12.20 -14.05
C LEU A 188 -6.49 12.41 -15.30
N ASN A 189 -6.01 11.97 -16.47
CA ASN A 189 -6.78 12.05 -17.72
C ASN A 189 -8.08 11.26 -17.61
N LEU A 190 -8.01 10.01 -17.13
CA LEU A 190 -9.17 9.15 -16.98
C LEU A 190 -10.21 9.72 -16.00
N MET A 191 -9.76 10.27 -14.86
CA MET A 191 -10.64 10.92 -13.90
C MET A 191 -11.28 12.19 -14.48
N THR A 192 -10.52 12.95 -15.26
CA THR A 192 -11.00 14.17 -15.95
C THR A 192 -12.04 13.83 -17.01
N GLU A 193 -11.79 12.82 -17.86
CA GLU A 193 -12.75 12.33 -18.86
C GLU A 193 -14.06 11.86 -18.20
N LYS A 194 -13.97 11.11 -17.11
CA LYS A 194 -15.14 10.67 -16.33
C LYS A 194 -15.89 11.83 -15.69
N GLY A 195 -15.18 12.78 -15.10
CA GLY A 195 -15.76 13.98 -14.50
C GLY A 195 -16.47 14.84 -15.55
N GLN A 196 -15.87 15.00 -16.72
CA GLN A 196 -16.46 15.72 -17.85
C GLN A 196 -17.73 15.04 -18.35
N ALA A 197 -17.71 13.71 -18.54
CA ALA A 197 -18.88 12.96 -18.96
C ALA A 197 -20.03 13.05 -17.94
N ALA A 198 -19.73 12.96 -16.65
CA ALA A 198 -20.71 13.13 -15.58
C ALA A 198 -21.30 14.55 -15.56
N LEU A 199 -20.45 15.58 -15.72
CA LEU A 199 -20.88 16.97 -15.81
C LEU A 199 -21.79 17.21 -17.02
N GLN A 200 -21.41 16.70 -18.20
CA GLN A 200 -22.23 16.79 -19.42
C GLN A 200 -23.60 16.14 -19.25
N ALA A 201 -23.65 14.95 -18.63
CA ALA A 201 -24.91 14.25 -18.33
C ALA A 201 -25.78 15.06 -17.35
N SER A 202 -25.18 15.65 -16.32
CA SER A 202 -25.89 16.51 -15.37
C SER A 202 -26.45 17.76 -16.05
N VAL A 203 -25.63 18.48 -16.83
CA VAL A 203 -26.06 19.67 -17.58
C VAL A 203 -27.20 19.34 -18.54
N ALA A 204 -27.14 18.21 -19.25
CA ALA A 204 -28.22 17.76 -20.13
C ALA A 204 -29.53 17.51 -19.37
N SER A 205 -29.46 16.91 -18.17
CA SER A 205 -30.61 16.68 -17.29
C SER A 205 -31.26 17.98 -16.80
N TYR A 206 -30.47 18.95 -16.33
CA TYR A 206 -31.00 20.27 -15.92
C TYR A 206 -31.57 21.06 -17.09
N THR A 207 -30.92 21.00 -18.25
CA THR A 207 -31.42 21.63 -19.49
C THR A 207 -32.79 21.04 -19.88
N ALA A 208 -32.95 19.72 -19.81
CA ALA A 208 -34.23 19.06 -20.08
C ALA A 208 -35.35 19.51 -19.12
N LYS A 209 -35.01 19.79 -17.86
CA LYS A 209 -35.94 20.30 -16.84
C LYS A 209 -36.20 21.81 -16.92
N ARG A 210 -35.49 22.53 -17.81
CA ARG A 210 -35.48 24.02 -17.89
C ARG A 210 -35.10 24.69 -16.57
N GLU A 211 -34.28 24.03 -15.77
CA GLU A 211 -33.77 24.55 -14.50
C GLU A 211 -32.34 25.04 -14.67
N VAL A 212 -31.99 26.18 -14.06
CA VAL A 212 -30.62 26.70 -14.08
C VAL A 212 -29.85 26.09 -12.90
N GLY A 213 -29.20 24.95 -13.14
CA GLY A 213 -28.37 24.26 -12.14
C GLY A 213 -26.88 24.63 -12.16
N TYR A 214 -26.37 25.20 -13.26
CA TYR A 214 -24.95 25.51 -13.45
C TYR A 214 -24.75 26.85 -14.14
N CYS A 215 -23.72 27.60 -13.72
CA CYS A 215 -23.20 28.76 -14.43
C CYS A 215 -21.81 28.41 -14.94
N CYS A 216 -21.64 28.30 -16.27
CA CYS A 216 -20.33 28.05 -16.87
C CYS A 216 -19.63 29.40 -17.09
N VAL A 217 -18.59 29.67 -16.31
CA VAL A 217 -17.71 30.82 -16.55
C VAL A 217 -16.56 30.33 -17.41
N LEU A 218 -16.46 30.85 -18.63
CA LEU A 218 -15.31 30.64 -19.49
C LEU A 218 -14.18 31.54 -18.96
N ASP A 219 -13.26 30.95 -18.19
CA ASP A 219 -12.05 31.65 -17.79
C ASP A 219 -11.04 31.58 -18.95
N ASN A 220 -10.76 32.74 -19.53
CA ASN A 220 -9.93 32.86 -20.73
C ASN A 220 -8.47 33.01 -20.29
N ILE A 221 -7.90 31.96 -19.69
CA ILE A 221 -6.47 31.93 -19.36
C ILE A 221 -5.75 31.41 -20.61
N GLN A 222 -5.27 32.35 -21.45
CA GLN A 222 -4.35 32.09 -22.55
C GLN A 222 -2.93 31.83 -22.05
#